data_AF-A0ABD1DPA6-F1
#
_entry.id   AF-A0ABD1DPA6-F1
#
_cell.length_a   1.000
_cell.length_b   1.000
_cell.length_c   1.000
_cell.angle_alpha   90.00
_cell.angle_beta   90.00
_cell.angle_gamma   90.00
#
_symmetry.space_group_name_H-M   'P 1'
#
loop_
_entity.id
_entity.type
_entity.pdbx_description
1 polymer ?
#
loop_
_entity_poly.entity_id
_entity_poly.type
_entity_poly.pdbx_seq_one_letter_code
_entity_poly.pdbx_strand_id
1 'polypeptide(L)'
;MQLRDVPITQVSESSTELDEEAEWIYKHAFCKPPISSQESYSRKSHSAVAKIKQALDFIRNQHLEVPFIAFYRKEYVQPDLNINDLWKVYKFDAKWCQLNVRKTNLHKLFENMRNCQLDNIMENPDAPIPDDIRVLKDDDFERLKAAQTPEELKDVHNHFLLYYVHLIPVMQEQNRKKESERLRQEKIDARRKALEASEDGVDGLTMDNLEIEEEPYTEESVKLNVDSGPYAMCRKAGLSGLAKRFGLTPEQYAENVRDSYQRHEVEQEPNDPTDVAKEYLNKRFVNVEDVLYAAKFMVARQLAKEPLLRKCVREIYYERAKVSVRPTKKGMKEIDENHPCYSMKAD
;
A
#
# COMPACT_ATOMS: atom_id res chain seq x y z
N MET A 1 17.30 25.04 -12.73
CA MET A 1 16.96 23.98 -11.75
C MET A 1 15.52 23.54 -11.99
N GLN A 2 15.28 22.41 -12.64
CA GLN A 2 13.91 21.88 -12.72
C GLN A 2 13.49 21.45 -11.32
N LEU A 3 12.39 22.03 -10.83
CA LEU A 3 11.81 21.70 -9.53
C LEU A 3 11.25 20.29 -9.62
N ARG A 4 11.87 19.36 -8.90
CA ARG A 4 11.36 18.01 -8.72
C ARG A 4 10.50 18.00 -7.44
N ASP A 5 9.30 17.44 -7.52
CA ASP A 5 8.40 17.33 -6.36
C ASP A 5 8.94 16.42 -5.24
N VAL A 6 9.83 15.49 -5.62
CA VAL A 6 10.46 14.55 -4.70
C VAL A 6 11.94 14.93 -4.59
N PRO A 7 12.45 15.20 -3.38
CA PRO A 7 13.85 15.57 -3.19
C PRO A 7 14.77 14.44 -3.64
N ILE A 8 15.97 14.82 -4.09
CA ILE A 8 17.04 13.86 -4.39
C ILE A 8 17.65 13.42 -3.05
N THR A 9 17.66 12.12 -2.80
CA THR A 9 18.27 11.53 -1.61
C THR A 9 19.51 10.74 -2.01
N GLN A 10 20.61 10.95 -1.30
CA GLN A 10 21.84 10.16 -1.49
C GLN A 10 21.62 8.72 -1.05
N VAL A 11 22.33 7.80 -1.69
CA VAL A 11 22.28 6.38 -1.39
C VAL A 11 23.65 5.94 -0.88
N SER A 12 23.68 5.21 0.22
CA SER A 12 24.92 4.62 0.76
C SER A 12 25.52 3.61 -0.22
N GLU A 13 26.85 3.56 -0.32
CA GLU A 13 27.56 2.58 -1.17
C GLU A 13 27.28 1.12 -0.78
N SER A 14 26.87 0.86 0.46
CA SER A 14 26.48 -0.46 0.95
C SER A 14 25.05 -0.90 0.61
N SER A 15 24.24 -0.01 0.01
CA SER A 15 22.84 -0.27 -0.30
C SER A 15 22.65 -0.89 -1.69
N THR A 16 21.73 -1.85 -1.80
CA THR A 16 21.27 -2.41 -3.09
C THR A 16 20.21 -1.54 -3.77
N GLU A 17 19.84 -0.41 -3.18
CA GLU A 17 18.75 0.45 -3.67
C GLU A 17 18.95 0.90 -5.13
N LEU A 18 20.17 1.28 -5.53
CA LEU A 18 20.44 1.69 -6.91
C LEU A 18 20.33 0.54 -7.91
N ASP A 19 20.65 -0.69 -7.49
CA ASP A 19 20.50 -1.88 -8.32
C ASP A 19 19.03 -2.22 -8.54
N GLU A 20 18.24 -2.20 -7.47
CA GLU A 20 16.79 -2.43 -7.50
C GLU A 20 16.07 -1.35 -8.31
N GLU A 21 16.44 -0.09 -8.10
CA GLU A 21 15.92 1.06 -8.84
C GLU A 21 16.23 0.95 -10.33
N ALA A 22 17.48 0.66 -10.70
CA ALA A 22 17.88 0.55 -12.10
C ALA A 22 17.10 -0.55 -12.83
N GLU A 23 16.94 -1.71 -12.19
CA GLU A 23 16.15 -2.82 -12.72
C GLU A 23 14.65 -2.44 -12.85
N TRP A 24 14.12 -1.72 -11.86
CA TRP A 24 12.74 -1.24 -11.89
C TRP A 24 12.51 -0.24 -13.02
N ILE A 25 13.40 0.75 -13.18
CA ILE A 25 13.35 1.75 -14.25
C ILE A 25 13.45 1.06 -15.61
N TYR A 26 14.36 0.10 -15.78
CA TYR A 26 14.45 -0.69 -17.01
C TYR A 26 13.11 -1.34 -17.37
N LYS A 27 12.52 -2.09 -16.42
CA LYS A 27 11.22 -2.77 -16.62
C LYS A 27 10.08 -1.81 -16.90
N HIS A 28 9.99 -0.69 -16.19
CA HIS A 28 8.82 0.19 -16.23
C HIS A 28 8.92 1.30 -17.29
N ALA A 29 10.12 1.77 -17.58
CA ALA A 29 10.36 2.84 -18.52
C ALA A 29 10.73 2.31 -19.91
N PHE A 30 11.52 1.24 -20.01
CA PHE A 30 12.16 0.83 -21.28
C PHE A 30 11.66 -0.50 -21.86
N CYS A 31 10.94 -1.32 -21.09
CA CYS A 31 10.34 -2.57 -21.59
C CYS A 31 8.88 -2.45 -22.01
N LYS A 32 8.12 -1.52 -21.42
CA LYS A 32 6.69 -1.32 -21.71
C LYS A 32 6.51 -0.46 -22.98
N PRO A 33 5.75 -0.93 -23.98
CA PRO A 33 5.46 -0.13 -25.16
C PRO A 33 4.64 1.11 -24.77
N PRO A 34 4.84 2.26 -25.45
CA PRO A 34 3.99 3.42 -25.25
C PRO A 34 2.56 3.12 -25.70
N ILE A 35 1.58 3.75 -25.05
CA ILE A 35 0.15 3.61 -25.40
C ILE A 35 -0.11 4.15 -26.81
N SER A 36 0.61 5.21 -27.21
CA SER A 36 0.55 5.79 -28.55
C SER A 36 1.81 5.47 -29.36
N SER A 37 1.64 4.94 -30.56
CA SER A 37 2.72 4.74 -31.52
C SER A 37 3.05 6.04 -32.27
N GLN A 38 3.64 7.01 -31.57
CA GLN A 38 4.08 8.27 -32.19
C GLN A 38 5.52 8.21 -32.73
N GLU A 39 6.35 7.31 -32.20
CA GLU A 39 7.74 7.10 -32.63
C GLU A 39 8.06 5.60 -32.75
N SER A 40 9.14 5.26 -33.47
CA SER A 40 9.66 3.89 -33.57
C SER A 40 10.19 3.43 -32.20
N TYR A 41 9.35 2.75 -31.42
CA TYR A 41 9.75 2.16 -30.16
C TYR A 41 10.68 0.96 -30.38
N SER A 42 11.93 1.06 -29.92
CA SER A 42 12.85 -0.07 -29.80
C SER A 42 13.04 -0.43 -28.34
N ARG A 43 12.81 -1.70 -28.00
CA ARG A 43 13.10 -2.21 -26.66
C ARG A 43 14.61 -2.14 -26.43
N LYS A 44 15.03 -1.50 -25.33
CA LYS A 44 16.44 -1.45 -24.95
C LYS A 44 16.93 -2.83 -24.51
N SER A 45 18.20 -3.12 -24.75
CA SER A 45 18.87 -4.34 -24.26
C SER A 45 18.97 -4.32 -22.73
N HIS A 46 19.06 -5.49 -22.10
CA HIS A 46 19.26 -5.61 -20.66
C HIS A 46 20.62 -5.03 -20.20
N SER A 47 21.58 -4.86 -21.11
CA SER A 47 22.84 -4.12 -20.86
C SER A 47 22.60 -2.69 -20.35
N ALA A 48 21.44 -2.09 -20.67
CA ALA A 48 21.07 -0.76 -20.22
C ALA A 48 20.94 -0.64 -18.70
N VAL A 49 20.68 -1.72 -17.97
CA VAL A 49 20.51 -1.69 -16.49
C VAL A 49 21.76 -1.13 -15.80
N ALA A 50 22.94 -1.60 -16.18
CA ALA A 50 24.21 -1.12 -15.62
C ALA A 50 24.42 0.37 -15.93
N LYS A 51 23.99 0.83 -17.11
CA LYS A 51 24.08 2.24 -17.53
C LYS A 51 23.08 3.13 -16.80
N ILE A 52 21.88 2.62 -16.53
CA ILE A 52 20.86 3.29 -15.72
C ILE A 52 21.39 3.46 -14.29
N LYS A 53 21.95 2.40 -13.68
CA LYS A 53 22.58 2.48 -12.36
C LYS A 53 23.65 3.57 -12.29
N GLN A 54 24.55 3.61 -13.28
CA GLN A 54 25.59 4.63 -13.33
C GLN A 54 25.03 6.06 -13.49
N ALA A 55 23.96 6.22 -14.27
CA ALA A 55 23.26 7.50 -14.39
C ALA A 55 22.60 7.91 -13.07
N LEU A 56 22.00 6.97 -12.33
CA LEU A 56 21.41 7.22 -11.01
C LEU A 56 22.47 7.64 -9.99
N ASP A 57 23.65 7.00 -9.99
CA ASP A 57 24.78 7.41 -9.14
C ASP A 57 25.21 8.85 -9.42
N PHE A 58 25.34 9.23 -10.70
CA PHE A 58 25.63 10.61 -11.09
C PHE A 58 24.57 11.60 -10.61
N ILE A 59 23.29 11.25 -10.67
CA ILE A 59 22.18 12.11 -10.29
C ILE A 59 22.07 12.22 -8.76
N ARG A 60 22.07 11.09 -8.04
CA ARG A 60 21.73 11.02 -6.61
C ARG A 60 22.91 11.26 -5.69
N ASN A 61 24.09 10.73 -6.03
CA ASN A 61 25.26 10.80 -5.16
C ASN A 61 26.18 11.95 -5.54
N GLN A 62 26.36 12.19 -6.85
CA GLN A 62 27.24 13.25 -7.36
C GLN A 62 26.50 14.55 -7.73
N HIS A 63 25.16 14.56 -7.65
CA HIS A 63 24.31 15.74 -7.92
C HIS A 63 24.52 16.37 -9.30
N LEU A 64 24.84 15.55 -10.32
CA LEU A 64 25.05 16.00 -11.69
C LEU A 64 23.72 16.16 -12.44
N GLU A 65 23.58 17.25 -13.19
CA GLU A 65 22.40 17.47 -14.03
C GLU A 65 22.42 16.61 -15.31
N VAL A 66 21.24 16.25 -15.82
CA VAL A 66 21.09 15.42 -17.04
C VAL A 66 21.89 15.97 -18.24
N PRO A 67 21.86 17.28 -18.56
CA PRO A 67 22.69 17.82 -19.65
C PRO A 67 24.18 17.59 -19.39
N PHE A 68 24.65 17.77 -18.15
CA PHE A 68 26.05 17.57 -17.81
C PHE A 68 26.48 16.12 -18.04
N ILE A 69 25.66 15.16 -17.62
CA ILE A 69 25.91 13.73 -17.87
C ILE A 69 25.98 13.44 -19.37
N ALA A 70 25.03 13.97 -20.13
CA ALA A 70 24.92 13.76 -21.58
C ALA A 70 26.12 14.33 -22.38
N PHE A 71 26.72 15.43 -21.93
CA PHE A 71 27.82 16.09 -22.64
C PHE A 71 29.21 15.70 -22.12
N TYR A 72 29.36 15.50 -20.80
CA TYR A 72 30.67 15.34 -20.14
C TYR A 72 30.90 13.98 -19.48
N ARG A 73 29.88 13.11 -19.38
CA ARG A 73 29.98 11.74 -18.84
C ARG A 73 29.37 10.69 -19.78
N LYS A 74 29.26 11.01 -21.07
CA LYS A 74 28.55 10.21 -22.07
C LYS A 74 29.13 8.80 -22.22
N GLU A 75 30.43 8.65 -22.03
CA GLU A 75 31.18 7.39 -22.12
C GLU A 75 30.71 6.32 -21.12
N TYR A 76 30.14 6.76 -20.00
CA TYR A 76 29.62 5.86 -18.96
C TYR A 76 28.24 5.32 -19.27
N VAL A 77 27.44 6.04 -20.07
CA VAL A 77 26.01 5.75 -20.32
C VAL A 77 25.71 5.33 -21.76
N GLN A 78 26.58 5.70 -22.71
CA GLN A 78 26.52 5.23 -24.10
C GLN A 78 27.10 3.81 -24.24
N PRO A 79 26.68 3.06 -25.28
CA PRO A 79 25.71 3.43 -26.34
C PRO A 79 24.24 3.27 -25.95
N ASP A 80 23.94 2.72 -24.76
CA ASP A 80 22.58 2.30 -24.39
C ASP A 80 21.62 3.47 -24.13
N LEU A 81 22.10 4.57 -23.55
CA LEU A 81 21.29 5.74 -23.15
C LEU A 81 21.68 7.01 -23.90
N ASN A 82 20.69 7.67 -24.51
CA ASN A 82 20.82 9.02 -25.05
C ASN A 82 20.27 10.08 -24.07
N ILE A 83 20.34 11.38 -24.44
CA ILE A 83 19.87 12.48 -23.57
C ILE A 83 18.38 12.36 -23.20
N ASN A 84 17.52 11.89 -24.10
CA ASN A 84 16.09 11.70 -23.82
C ASN A 84 15.89 10.52 -22.84
N ASP A 85 16.69 9.46 -23.00
CA ASP A 85 16.69 8.31 -22.08
C ASP A 85 17.14 8.75 -20.68
N LEU A 86 18.15 9.62 -20.56
CA LEU A 86 18.60 10.16 -19.27
C LEU A 86 17.52 11.01 -18.59
N TRP A 87 16.80 11.85 -19.34
CA TRP A 87 15.63 12.57 -18.81
C TRP A 87 14.52 11.61 -18.36
N LYS A 88 14.36 10.49 -19.06
CA LYS A 88 13.41 9.45 -18.69
C LYS A 88 13.84 8.75 -17.39
N VAL A 89 15.12 8.41 -17.23
CA VAL A 89 15.69 7.90 -15.98
C VAL A 89 15.44 8.88 -14.84
N TYR A 90 15.78 10.16 -15.01
CA TYR A 90 15.54 11.20 -14.00
C TYR A 90 14.08 11.30 -13.55
N LYS A 91 13.12 11.20 -14.49
CA LYS A 91 11.69 11.21 -14.17
C LYS A 91 11.23 9.95 -13.44
N PHE A 92 11.78 8.79 -13.80
CA PHE A 92 11.42 7.53 -13.18
C PHE A 92 12.08 7.33 -11.82
N ASP A 93 13.27 7.90 -11.58
CA ASP A 93 13.89 8.00 -10.27
C ASP A 93 12.96 8.69 -9.27
N ALA A 94 12.42 9.86 -9.63
CA ALA A 94 11.46 10.56 -8.78
C ALA A 94 10.23 9.70 -8.42
N LYS A 95 9.74 8.89 -9.38
CA LYS A 95 8.63 7.95 -9.15
C LYS A 95 9.04 6.80 -8.23
N TRP A 96 10.24 6.26 -8.40
CA TRP A 96 10.78 5.21 -7.56
C TRP A 96 10.97 5.70 -6.13
N CYS A 97 11.62 6.85 -5.91
CA CYS A 97 11.77 7.43 -4.59
C CYS A 97 10.41 7.64 -3.90
N GLN A 98 9.42 8.16 -4.61
CA GLN A 98 8.06 8.31 -4.06
C GLN A 98 7.42 6.96 -3.69
N LEU A 99 7.54 5.97 -4.56
CA LEU A 99 7.03 4.63 -4.32
C LEU A 99 7.71 3.99 -3.10
N ASN A 100 9.04 4.06 -3.03
CA ASN A 100 9.84 3.47 -1.97
C ASN A 100 9.51 4.11 -0.60
N VAL A 101 9.45 5.44 -0.52
CA VAL A 101 9.04 6.14 0.71
C VAL A 101 7.66 5.70 1.17
N ARG A 102 6.68 5.65 0.26
CA ARG A 102 5.31 5.22 0.61
C ARG A 102 5.26 3.75 1.04
N LYS A 103 6.04 2.89 0.40
CA LYS A 103 6.14 1.46 0.70
C LYS A 103 6.76 1.22 2.07
N THR A 104 7.85 1.90 2.39
CA THR A 104 8.49 1.87 3.71
C THR A 104 7.55 2.35 4.82
N ASN A 105 6.82 3.45 4.58
CA ASN A 105 5.84 3.95 5.55
C ASN A 105 4.69 2.97 5.77
N LEU A 106 4.20 2.35 4.70
CA LEU A 106 3.15 1.33 4.80
C LEU A 106 3.64 0.05 5.48
N HIS A 107 4.91 -0.32 5.27
CA HIS A 107 5.53 -1.46 5.94
C HIS A 107 5.59 -1.26 7.45
N LYS A 108 6.07 -0.09 7.89
CA LYS A 108 6.06 0.30 9.31
C LYS A 108 4.67 0.25 9.91
N LEU A 109 3.65 0.70 9.16
CA LEU A 109 2.25 0.62 9.59
C LEU A 109 1.78 -0.84 9.76
N PHE A 110 2.17 -1.75 8.85
CA PHE A 110 1.87 -3.18 8.97
C PHE A 110 2.55 -3.80 10.18
N GLU A 111 3.82 -3.47 10.42
CA GLU A 111 4.58 -3.95 11.59
C GLU A 111 3.92 -3.49 12.89
N ASN A 112 3.60 -2.21 12.99
CA ASN A 112 2.91 -1.65 14.16
C ASN A 112 1.56 -2.35 14.42
N MET A 113 0.77 -2.59 13.36
CA MET A 113 -0.50 -3.28 13.48
C MET A 113 -0.32 -4.75 13.88
N ARG A 114 0.64 -5.47 13.27
CA ARG A 114 0.92 -6.87 13.62
C ARG A 114 1.38 -6.99 15.07
N ASN A 115 2.27 -6.11 15.53
CA ASN A 115 2.75 -6.11 16.91
C ASN A 115 1.60 -5.89 17.89
N CYS A 116 0.74 -4.90 17.63
CA CYS A 116 -0.48 -4.66 18.39
C CYS A 116 -1.41 -5.89 18.43
N GLN A 117 -1.63 -6.57 17.30
CA GLN A 117 -2.41 -7.81 17.27
C GLN A 117 -1.78 -8.91 18.13
N LEU A 118 -0.46 -9.09 18.05
CA LEU A 118 0.27 -10.08 18.84
C LEU A 118 0.19 -9.77 20.33
N ASP A 119 0.35 -8.52 20.74
CA ASP A 119 0.21 -8.11 22.14
C ASP A 119 -1.18 -8.47 22.69
N ASN A 120 -2.24 -8.12 21.96
CA ASN A 120 -3.61 -8.42 22.37
C ASN A 120 -3.89 -9.94 22.44
N ILE A 121 -3.28 -10.73 21.56
CA ILE A 121 -3.37 -12.20 21.58
C ILE A 121 -2.60 -12.77 22.78
N MET A 122 -1.45 -12.21 23.10
CA MET A 122 -0.62 -12.63 24.23
C MET A 122 -1.27 -12.32 25.59
N GLU A 123 -2.07 -11.25 25.68
CA GLU A 123 -2.83 -10.94 26.90
C GLU A 123 -3.87 -12.02 27.23
N ASN A 124 -4.50 -12.63 26.22
CA ASN A 124 -5.49 -13.70 26.41
C ASN A 124 -5.30 -14.84 25.38
N PRO A 125 -4.30 -15.72 25.58
CA PRO A 125 -3.93 -16.74 24.59
C PRO A 125 -5.03 -17.77 24.29
N ASP A 126 -5.88 -18.05 25.28
CA ASP A 126 -6.94 -19.07 25.18
C ASP A 126 -8.24 -18.52 24.57
N ALA A 127 -8.36 -17.21 24.38
CA ALA A 127 -9.56 -16.60 23.82
C ALA A 127 -9.63 -16.80 22.30
N PRO A 128 -10.79 -17.21 21.74
CA PRO A 128 -10.95 -17.33 20.30
C PRO A 128 -10.84 -15.96 19.63
N ILE A 129 -10.18 -15.91 18.47
CA ILE A 129 -10.04 -14.68 17.70
C ILE A 129 -11.42 -14.27 17.17
N PRO A 130 -11.86 -13.02 17.44
CA PRO A 130 -13.15 -12.53 16.94
C PRO A 130 -13.30 -12.60 15.43
N ASP A 131 -14.52 -12.84 14.96
CA ASP A 131 -14.79 -13.05 13.55
C ASP A 131 -14.50 -11.83 12.65
N ASP A 132 -14.57 -10.63 13.20
CA ASP A 132 -14.27 -9.40 12.48
C ASP A 132 -12.77 -9.05 12.46
N ILE A 133 -11.92 -9.82 13.14
CA ILE A 133 -10.47 -9.63 13.17
C ILE A 133 -9.79 -10.58 12.19
N ARG A 134 -9.06 -10.00 11.23
CA ARG A 134 -8.16 -10.72 10.32
C ARG A 134 -6.73 -10.63 10.86
N VAL A 135 -6.09 -11.75 11.16
CA VAL A 135 -4.68 -11.76 11.57
C VAL A 135 -3.78 -11.44 10.39
N LEU A 136 -2.84 -10.49 10.56
CA LEU A 136 -1.81 -10.20 9.57
C LEU A 136 -0.83 -11.37 9.46
N LYS A 137 -0.62 -11.87 8.23
CA LYS A 137 0.28 -12.98 7.92
C LYS A 137 1.52 -12.48 7.17
N ASP A 138 2.56 -13.30 7.09
CA ASP A 138 3.76 -12.98 6.31
C ASP A 138 3.45 -12.75 4.82
N ASP A 139 2.46 -13.46 4.27
CA ASP A 139 1.96 -13.25 2.91
C ASP A 139 1.48 -11.81 2.66
N ASP A 140 0.96 -11.11 3.68
CA ASP A 140 0.55 -9.71 3.57
C ASP A 140 1.76 -8.79 3.40
N PHE A 141 2.86 -9.08 4.11
CA PHE A 141 4.14 -8.37 3.98
C PHE A 141 4.80 -8.66 2.64
N GLU A 142 4.80 -9.91 2.19
CA GLU A 142 5.34 -10.28 0.89
C GLU A 142 4.55 -9.63 -0.25
N ARG A 143 3.23 -9.51 -0.11
CA ARG A 143 2.40 -8.78 -1.08
C ARG A 143 2.72 -7.28 -1.11
N LEU A 144 2.94 -6.66 0.04
CA LEU A 144 3.39 -5.27 0.13
C LEU A 144 4.77 -5.10 -0.54
N LYS A 145 5.72 -5.99 -0.25
CA LYS A 145 7.06 -6.00 -0.85
C LYS A 145 7.01 -6.27 -2.36
N ALA A 146 6.05 -7.06 -2.84
CA ALA A 146 5.90 -7.35 -4.25
C ALA A 146 5.34 -6.17 -5.06
N ALA A 147 4.67 -5.18 -4.44
CA ALA A 147 4.09 -4.04 -5.14
C ALA A 147 5.17 -3.22 -5.90
N GLN A 148 4.96 -3.05 -7.20
CA GLN A 148 5.88 -2.39 -8.14
C GLN A 148 5.36 -1.05 -8.66
N THR A 149 4.07 -0.75 -8.48
CA THR A 149 3.46 0.48 -9.00
C THR A 149 2.67 1.23 -7.92
N PRO A 150 2.48 2.55 -8.05
CA PRO A 150 1.62 3.31 -7.14
C PRO A 150 0.19 2.75 -7.06
N GLU A 151 -0.33 2.19 -8.15
CA GLU A 151 -1.65 1.57 -8.21
C GLU A 151 -1.71 0.29 -7.39
N GLU A 152 -0.72 -0.60 -7.51
CA GLU A 152 -0.62 -1.83 -6.70
C GLU A 152 -0.43 -1.52 -5.22
N LEU A 153 0.44 -0.55 -4.89
CA LEU A 153 0.65 -0.13 -3.50
C LEU A 153 -0.65 0.45 -2.91
N LYS A 154 -1.42 1.22 -3.70
CA LYS A 154 -2.73 1.72 -3.31
C LYS A 154 -3.74 0.59 -3.11
N ASP A 155 -3.71 -0.46 -3.91
CA ASP A 155 -4.56 -1.63 -3.72
C ASP A 155 -4.25 -2.32 -2.38
N VAL A 156 -2.98 -2.56 -2.07
CA VAL A 156 -2.52 -3.13 -0.79
C VAL A 156 -2.92 -2.26 0.39
N HIS A 157 -2.72 -0.93 0.30
CA HIS A 157 -3.14 0.00 1.35
C HIS A 157 -4.67 -0.01 1.54
N ASN A 158 -5.45 -0.02 0.46
CA ASN A 158 -6.90 -0.07 0.53
C ASN A 158 -7.42 -1.38 1.16
N HIS A 159 -6.76 -2.50 0.87
CA HIS A 159 -7.02 -3.78 1.49
C HIS A 159 -6.75 -3.73 3.00
N PHE A 160 -5.60 -3.17 3.40
CA PHE A 160 -5.28 -2.95 4.81
C PHE A 160 -6.33 -2.08 5.51
N LEU A 161 -6.72 -0.96 4.91
CA LEU A 161 -7.72 -0.07 5.49
C LEU A 161 -9.09 -0.75 5.65
N LEU A 162 -9.50 -1.65 4.75
CA LEU A 162 -10.78 -2.36 4.87
C LEU A 162 -10.88 -3.11 6.21
N TYR A 163 -9.82 -3.86 6.55
CA TYR A 163 -9.80 -4.69 7.74
C TYR A 163 -9.37 -3.91 8.98
N TYR A 164 -8.32 -3.10 8.89
CA TYR A 164 -7.61 -2.59 10.07
C TYR A 164 -7.94 -1.15 10.44
N VAL A 165 -8.67 -0.38 9.62
CA VAL A 165 -8.91 1.07 9.88
C VAL A 165 -9.47 1.37 11.27
N HIS A 166 -10.35 0.51 11.78
CA HIS A 166 -10.99 0.67 13.08
C HIS A 166 -10.06 0.33 14.27
N LEU A 167 -8.99 -0.44 14.03
CA LEU A 167 -7.97 -0.81 15.01
C LEU A 167 -6.83 0.21 15.06
N ILE A 168 -6.67 1.04 14.02
CA ILE A 168 -5.59 2.05 13.96
C ILE A 168 -5.59 2.98 15.19
N PRO A 169 -6.73 3.54 15.65
CA PRO A 169 -6.72 4.40 16.83
C PRO A 169 -6.23 3.68 18.09
N VAL A 170 -6.63 2.41 18.27
CA VAL A 170 -6.22 1.57 19.40
C VAL A 170 -4.73 1.28 19.32
N MET A 171 -4.24 0.84 18.15
CA MET A 171 -2.82 0.61 17.89
C MET A 171 -1.99 1.88 18.16
N GLN A 172 -2.44 3.05 17.69
CA GLN A 172 -1.75 4.32 17.93
C GLN A 172 -1.71 4.68 19.42
N GLU A 173 -2.78 4.42 20.17
CA GLU A 173 -2.81 4.64 21.61
C GLU A 173 -1.86 3.70 22.36
N GLN A 174 -1.85 2.42 22.02
CA GLN A 174 -0.93 1.43 22.59
C GLN A 174 0.52 1.78 22.28
N ASN A 175 0.83 2.17 21.04
CA ASN A 175 2.18 2.59 20.67
C ASN A 175 2.62 3.84 21.45
N ARG A 176 1.75 4.85 21.61
CA ARG A 176 2.06 6.03 22.43
C ARG A 176 2.35 5.65 23.88
N LYS A 177 1.55 4.78 24.48
CA LYS A 177 1.76 4.29 25.86
C LYS A 177 3.10 3.58 26.00
N LYS A 178 3.40 2.63 25.11
CA LYS A 178 4.68 1.89 25.11
C LYS A 178 5.89 2.81 24.92
N GLU A 179 5.79 3.77 24.02
CA GLU A 179 6.86 4.74 23.78
C GLU A 179 7.10 5.65 24.97
N SER A 180 6.02 6.17 25.59
CA SER A 180 6.11 6.95 26.83
C SER A 180 6.73 6.16 27.98
N GLU A 181 6.36 4.89 28.15
CA GLU A 181 6.95 4.00 29.14
C GLU A 181 8.44 3.72 28.87
N ARG A 182 8.82 3.51 27.59
CA ARG A 182 10.22 3.32 27.20
C ARG A 182 11.05 4.56 27.51
N LEU A 183 10.60 5.75 27.10
CA LEU A 183 11.28 7.01 27.38
C LEU A 183 11.39 7.27 28.89
N ARG A 184 10.34 6.94 29.66
CA ARG A 184 10.40 7.03 31.13
C ARG A 184 11.48 6.11 31.69
N GLN A 185 11.52 4.86 31.24
CA GLN A 185 12.53 3.90 31.69
C GLN A 185 13.95 4.34 31.33
N GLU A 186 14.17 4.82 30.10
CA GLU A 186 15.46 5.36 29.65
C GLU A 186 15.91 6.56 30.49
N LYS A 187 14.99 7.49 30.81
CA LYS A 187 15.29 8.64 31.67
C LYS A 187 15.60 8.21 33.11
N ILE A 188 14.86 7.25 33.67
CA ILE A 188 15.14 6.67 35.00
C ILE A 188 16.52 6.01 35.01
N ASP A 189 16.85 5.23 33.98
CA ASP A 189 18.13 4.53 33.86
C ASP A 189 19.29 5.50 33.67
N ALA A 190 19.11 6.55 32.89
CA ALA A 190 20.09 7.62 32.73
C ALA A 190 20.32 8.39 34.05
N ARG A 191 19.25 8.70 34.78
CA ARG A 191 19.33 9.38 36.08
C ARG A 191 19.99 8.50 37.14
N ARG A 192 19.63 7.22 37.20
CA ARG A 192 20.28 6.23 38.05
C ARG A 192 21.78 6.14 37.76
N LYS A 193 22.16 6.03 36.48
CA LYS A 193 23.57 5.99 36.06
C LYS A 193 24.32 7.29 36.38
N ALA A 194 23.66 8.45 36.30
CA ALA A 194 24.25 9.74 36.67
C ALA A 194 24.47 9.87 38.18
N LEU A 195 23.51 9.42 39.00
CA LEU A 195 23.62 9.40 40.46
C LEU A 195 24.71 8.42 40.93
N GLU A 196 24.78 7.23 40.34
CA GLU A 196 25.85 6.25 40.57
C GLU A 196 27.26 6.80 40.24
N ALA A 197 27.37 7.78 39.35
CA ALA A 197 28.62 8.43 38.97
C ALA A 197 28.97 9.68 39.81
N SER A 198 28.10 10.10 40.74
CA SER A 198 28.30 11.28 41.61
C SER A 198 28.95 10.92 42.95
N GLU A 199 29.62 11.89 43.61
CA GLU A 199 30.37 11.66 44.87
C GLU A 199 29.51 11.21 46.07
N ASP A 200 28.19 11.45 46.04
CA ASP A 200 27.26 11.00 47.09
C ASP A 200 26.97 9.48 47.08
N GLY A 201 27.39 8.78 46.03
CA GLY A 201 27.24 7.32 45.93
C GLY A 201 25.79 6.82 46.09
N VAL A 202 25.66 5.54 46.46
CA VAL A 202 24.39 4.78 46.58
C VAL A 202 23.39 5.44 47.56
N ASP A 203 23.83 6.35 48.43
CA ASP A 203 23.03 7.00 49.47
C ASP A 203 22.04 8.04 48.90
N GLY A 204 22.24 8.50 47.66
CA GLY A 204 21.34 9.42 46.95
C GLY A 204 20.18 8.77 46.17
N LEU A 205 20.14 7.42 46.08
CA LEU A 205 19.14 6.67 45.31
C LEU A 205 17.82 6.51 46.10
N THR A 206 17.01 7.56 46.15
CA THR A 206 15.63 7.49 46.67
C THR A 206 14.62 7.44 45.54
N MET A 207 13.43 6.87 45.80
CA MET A 207 12.34 6.80 44.81
C MET A 207 11.92 8.20 44.34
N ASP A 208 11.87 9.16 45.27
CA ASP A 208 11.59 10.58 44.99
C ASP A 208 12.66 11.22 44.09
N ASN A 209 13.94 10.83 44.25
CA ASN A 209 15.04 11.27 43.39
C ASN A 209 15.08 10.57 42.03
N LEU A 210 14.16 9.64 41.74
CA LEU A 210 14.04 8.98 40.43
C LEU A 210 12.74 9.36 39.72
N GLU A 211 11.79 10.03 40.39
CA GLU A 211 10.58 10.55 39.77
C GLU A 211 10.92 11.67 38.78
N ILE A 212 10.33 11.58 37.58
CA ILE A 212 10.50 12.53 36.49
C ILE A 212 9.09 12.94 36.05
N GLU A 213 8.86 14.25 35.92
CA GLU A 213 7.59 14.79 35.40
C GLU A 213 7.30 14.23 34.00
N GLU A 214 6.05 13.83 33.81
CA GLU A 214 5.57 13.29 32.54
C GLU A 214 5.43 14.41 31.50
N GLU A 215 6.32 14.40 30.50
CA GLU A 215 6.11 15.18 29.28
C GLU A 215 5.29 14.34 28.29
N PRO A 216 4.16 14.84 27.78
CA PRO A 216 3.34 14.10 26.83
C PRO A 216 4.11 13.91 25.52
N TYR A 217 4.37 12.66 25.17
CA TYR A 217 4.90 12.30 23.85
C TYR A 217 3.85 12.60 22.78
N THR A 218 4.17 13.50 21.86
CA THR A 218 3.32 13.84 20.72
C THR A 218 3.95 13.34 19.43
N GLU A 219 3.46 12.19 18.96
CA GLU A 219 3.76 11.74 17.60
C GLU A 219 2.85 12.46 16.60
N GLU A 220 3.39 12.87 15.45
CA GLU A 220 2.59 13.31 14.31
C GLU A 220 1.78 12.12 13.75
N SER A 221 0.65 11.83 14.39
CA SER A 221 -0.27 10.81 13.89
C SER A 221 -0.99 11.33 12.65
N VAL A 222 -0.84 10.62 11.54
CA VAL A 222 -1.65 10.86 10.34
C VAL A 222 -3.10 10.56 10.72
N LYS A 223 -3.94 11.60 10.78
CA LYS A 223 -5.39 11.45 10.94
C LYS A 223 -5.94 10.72 9.72
N LEU A 224 -6.17 9.43 9.86
CA LEU A 224 -6.89 8.64 8.87
C LEU A 224 -8.38 8.83 9.12
N ASN A 225 -9.14 9.11 8.05
CA ASN A 225 -10.58 9.25 8.13
C ASN A 225 -11.16 7.86 8.42
N VAL A 226 -11.53 7.61 9.67
CA VAL A 226 -12.09 6.32 10.11
C VAL A 226 -13.39 6.12 9.33
N ASP A 227 -13.39 5.14 8.42
CA ASP A 227 -14.56 4.85 7.59
C ASP A 227 -15.72 4.40 8.49
N SER A 228 -16.64 5.33 8.76
CA SER A 228 -17.92 5.09 9.44
C SER A 228 -19.00 4.63 8.46
N GLY A 229 -18.62 4.28 7.23
CA GLY A 229 -19.51 3.90 6.16
C GLY A 229 -20.19 2.54 6.34
N PRO A 230 -20.91 2.09 5.30
CA PRO A 230 -21.75 0.90 5.35
C PRO A 230 -21.00 -0.38 5.75
N TYR A 231 -19.72 -0.50 5.38
CA TYR A 231 -18.91 -1.67 5.75
C TYR A 231 -18.66 -1.74 7.27
N ALA A 232 -18.31 -0.61 7.88
CA ALA A 232 -18.11 -0.56 9.33
C ALA A 232 -19.41 -0.79 10.11
N MET A 233 -20.56 -0.39 9.55
CA MET A 233 -21.87 -0.74 10.10
C MET A 233 -22.10 -2.25 10.10
N CYS A 234 -21.83 -2.94 8.98
CA CYS A 234 -21.98 -4.40 8.88
C CYS A 234 -21.05 -5.13 9.87
N ARG A 235 -19.79 -4.69 9.97
CA ARG A 235 -18.81 -5.20 10.93
C ARG A 235 -19.31 -5.11 12.37
N LYS A 236 -19.74 -3.91 12.79
CA LYS A 236 -20.25 -3.64 14.16
C LYS A 236 -21.53 -4.42 14.48
N ALA A 237 -22.27 -4.84 13.47
CA ALA A 237 -23.47 -5.67 13.62
C ALA A 237 -23.16 -7.17 13.66
N GLY A 238 -21.88 -7.58 13.63
CA GLY A 238 -21.47 -8.98 13.72
C GLY A 238 -21.63 -9.76 12.42
N LEU A 239 -21.89 -9.10 11.28
CA LEU A 239 -22.13 -9.78 10.01
C LEU A 239 -20.87 -10.45 9.42
N SER A 240 -19.68 -10.20 10.00
CA SER A 240 -18.41 -10.81 9.61
C SER A 240 -18.45 -12.34 9.66
N GLY A 241 -19.08 -12.91 10.70
CA GLY A 241 -19.26 -14.36 10.80
C GLY A 241 -20.14 -14.90 9.67
N LEU A 242 -21.27 -14.24 9.38
CA LEU A 242 -22.18 -14.64 8.31
C LEU A 242 -21.49 -14.65 6.94
N ALA A 243 -20.68 -13.62 6.64
CA ALA A 243 -19.98 -13.52 5.36
C ALA A 243 -18.90 -14.59 5.16
N LYS A 244 -18.35 -15.15 6.25
CA LYS A 244 -17.37 -16.24 6.16
C LYS A 244 -18.00 -17.62 5.94
N ARG A 245 -19.27 -17.80 6.32
CA ARG A 245 -19.95 -19.11 6.22
C ARG A 245 -20.25 -19.54 4.79
N PHE A 246 -20.34 -18.59 3.85
CA PHE A 246 -20.76 -18.87 2.48
C PHE A 246 -19.65 -18.60 1.48
N GLY A 247 -19.30 -19.63 0.71
CA GLY A 247 -18.44 -19.48 -0.46
C GLY A 247 -16.94 -19.46 -0.13
N LEU A 248 -16.17 -19.02 -1.12
CA LEU A 248 -14.71 -18.88 -0.98
C LEU A 248 -14.37 -17.57 -0.27
N THR A 249 -13.23 -17.56 0.42
CA THR A 249 -12.65 -16.29 0.86
C THR A 249 -12.28 -15.42 -0.35
N PRO A 250 -12.22 -14.09 -0.18
CA PRO A 250 -11.78 -13.19 -1.24
C PRO A 250 -10.42 -13.59 -1.84
N GLU A 251 -9.49 -14.03 -0.99
CA GLU A 251 -8.18 -14.51 -1.38
C GLU A 251 -8.26 -15.79 -2.23
N GLN A 252 -9.01 -16.80 -1.79
CA GLN A 252 -9.21 -18.06 -2.54
C GLN A 252 -9.88 -17.80 -3.89
N TYR A 253 -10.89 -16.93 -3.92
CA TYR A 253 -11.56 -16.55 -5.16
C TYR A 253 -10.58 -15.85 -6.12
N ALA A 254 -9.74 -14.94 -5.62
CA ALA A 254 -8.75 -14.27 -6.43
C ALA A 254 -7.70 -15.23 -7.01
N GLU A 255 -7.30 -16.27 -6.26
CA GLU A 255 -6.40 -17.32 -6.75
C GLU A 255 -7.03 -18.15 -7.87
N ASN A 256 -8.31 -18.53 -7.74
CA ASN A 256 -9.03 -19.20 -8.81
C ASN A 256 -9.08 -18.35 -10.10
N VAL A 257 -9.33 -17.04 -9.95
CA VAL A 257 -9.35 -16.10 -11.09
C VAL A 257 -7.96 -15.96 -11.72
N ARG A 258 -6.91 -15.82 -10.92
CA ARG A 258 -5.52 -15.74 -11.41
C ARG A 258 -5.13 -16.99 -12.20
N ASP A 259 -5.41 -18.16 -11.63
CA ASP A 259 -4.97 -19.43 -12.17
C ASP A 259 -5.84 -19.89 -13.36
N SER A 260 -7.00 -19.24 -13.59
CA SER A 260 -7.95 -19.57 -14.66
C SER A 260 -8.49 -21.01 -14.59
N TYR A 261 -8.43 -21.62 -13.42
CA TYR A 261 -9.07 -22.91 -13.09
C TYR A 261 -9.50 -22.92 -11.62
N GLN A 262 -10.36 -23.86 -11.25
CA GLN A 262 -10.84 -23.99 -9.88
C GLN A 262 -9.79 -24.68 -9.01
N ARG A 263 -8.91 -23.89 -8.39
CA ARG A 263 -7.91 -24.36 -7.43
C ARG A 263 -8.52 -24.64 -6.06
N HIS A 264 -9.43 -23.76 -5.63
CA HIS A 264 -10.18 -23.86 -4.38
C HIS A 264 -11.62 -24.23 -4.69
N GLU A 265 -12.08 -25.33 -4.10
CA GLU A 265 -13.47 -25.76 -4.19
C GLU A 265 -14.36 -24.98 -3.23
N VAL A 266 -15.61 -24.77 -3.62
CA VAL A 266 -16.57 -24.01 -2.81
C VAL A 266 -17.06 -24.91 -1.68
N GLU A 267 -16.74 -24.53 -0.44
CA GLU A 267 -17.36 -25.12 0.74
C GLU A 267 -18.82 -24.62 0.84
N GLN A 268 -19.76 -25.55 0.80
CA GLN A 268 -21.19 -25.22 0.91
C GLN A 268 -21.64 -25.29 2.36
N GLU A 269 -22.27 -24.21 2.82
CA GLU A 269 -23.03 -24.21 4.05
C GLU A 269 -24.24 -25.17 3.91
N PRO A 270 -24.40 -26.16 4.80
CA PRO A 270 -25.53 -27.10 4.74
C PRO A 270 -26.89 -26.45 4.99
N ASN A 271 -26.92 -25.35 5.74
CA ASN A 271 -28.15 -24.68 6.12
C ASN A 271 -28.57 -23.63 5.07
N ASP A 272 -29.88 -23.40 4.95
CA ASP A 272 -30.39 -22.37 4.05
C ASP A 272 -29.88 -20.97 4.47
N PRO A 273 -29.46 -20.10 3.52
CA PRO A 273 -29.01 -18.76 3.84
C PRO A 273 -29.99 -17.96 4.69
N THR A 274 -31.30 -18.16 4.50
CA THR A 274 -32.35 -17.50 5.26
C THR A 274 -32.36 -17.94 6.73
N ASP A 275 -32.09 -19.21 6.99
CA ASP A 275 -32.06 -19.76 8.35
C ASP A 275 -30.83 -19.29 9.10
N VAL A 276 -29.67 -19.32 8.45
CA VAL A 276 -28.42 -18.82 9.03
C VAL A 276 -28.50 -17.31 9.28
N ALA A 277 -29.13 -16.54 8.39
CA ALA A 277 -29.29 -15.10 8.56
C ALA A 277 -30.20 -14.71 9.75
N LYS A 278 -31.12 -15.58 10.20
CA LYS A 278 -31.94 -15.32 11.41
C LYS A 278 -31.07 -15.18 12.66
N GLU A 279 -29.94 -15.85 12.72
CA GLU A 279 -28.97 -15.79 13.84
C GLU A 279 -28.37 -14.38 14.00
N TYR A 280 -28.40 -13.56 12.94
CA TYR A 280 -27.77 -12.23 12.89
C TYR A 280 -28.76 -11.06 12.98
N LEU A 281 -30.04 -11.33 13.26
CA LEU A 281 -31.05 -10.30 13.50
C LEU A 281 -30.71 -9.48 14.75
N ASN A 282 -30.85 -8.17 14.67
CA ASN A 282 -30.57 -7.25 15.78
C ASN A 282 -31.39 -5.97 15.66
N LYS A 283 -31.21 -5.02 16.59
CA LYS A 283 -31.94 -3.74 16.63
C LYS A 283 -31.83 -2.93 15.33
N ARG A 284 -30.79 -3.16 14.53
CA ARG A 284 -30.53 -2.47 13.26
C ARG A 284 -30.95 -3.30 12.04
N PHE A 285 -30.74 -4.61 12.09
CA PHE A 285 -31.14 -5.56 11.05
C PHE A 285 -32.32 -6.39 11.55
N VAL A 286 -33.53 -5.86 11.32
CA VAL A 286 -34.78 -6.47 11.82
C VAL A 286 -35.37 -7.50 10.88
N ASN A 287 -35.03 -7.46 9.58
CA ASN A 287 -35.50 -8.41 8.59
C ASN A 287 -34.35 -9.28 8.07
N VAL A 288 -34.66 -10.52 7.73
CA VAL A 288 -33.69 -11.47 7.17
C VAL A 288 -33.14 -10.98 5.83
N GLU A 289 -33.98 -10.35 5.01
CA GLU A 289 -33.56 -9.78 3.71
C GLU A 289 -32.49 -8.70 3.88
N ASP A 290 -32.63 -7.83 4.89
CA ASP A 290 -31.66 -6.76 5.17
C ASP A 290 -30.31 -7.34 5.63
N VAL A 291 -30.34 -8.42 6.44
CA VAL A 291 -29.14 -9.15 6.87
C VAL A 291 -28.41 -9.73 5.65
N LEU A 292 -29.13 -10.45 4.78
CA LEU A 292 -28.56 -11.07 3.58
C LEU A 292 -28.00 -10.03 2.62
N TYR A 293 -28.72 -8.92 2.41
CA TYR A 293 -28.26 -7.82 1.58
C TYR A 293 -26.98 -7.20 2.13
N ALA A 294 -26.90 -6.97 3.44
CA ALA A 294 -25.73 -6.43 4.10
C ALA A 294 -24.53 -7.38 4.06
N ALA A 295 -24.75 -8.68 4.27
CA ALA A 295 -23.70 -9.70 4.13
C ALA A 295 -23.15 -9.76 2.70
N LYS A 296 -24.03 -9.78 1.68
CA LYS A 296 -23.64 -9.73 0.27
C LYS A 296 -22.85 -8.47 -0.05
N PHE A 297 -23.30 -7.31 0.44
CA PHE A 297 -22.57 -6.05 0.27
C PHE A 297 -21.16 -6.14 0.88
N MET A 298 -21.03 -6.74 2.05
CA MET A 298 -19.76 -6.87 2.74
C MET A 298 -18.78 -7.77 1.97
N VAL A 299 -19.22 -8.93 1.48
CA VAL A 299 -18.41 -9.82 0.62
C VAL A 299 -18.03 -9.11 -0.68
N ALA A 300 -18.96 -8.41 -1.32
CA ALA A 300 -18.68 -7.64 -2.53
C ALA A 300 -17.62 -6.55 -2.29
N ARG A 301 -17.64 -5.89 -1.13
CA ARG A 301 -16.61 -4.92 -0.72
C ARG A 301 -15.25 -5.57 -0.49
N GLN A 302 -15.21 -6.73 0.17
CA GLN A 302 -13.98 -7.48 0.39
C GLN A 302 -13.34 -7.89 -0.95
N LEU A 303 -14.12 -8.49 -1.86
CA LEU A 303 -13.68 -8.81 -3.22
C LEU A 303 -13.18 -7.58 -3.98
N ALA A 304 -13.91 -6.47 -3.95
CA ALA A 304 -13.52 -5.25 -4.67
C ALA A 304 -12.21 -4.63 -4.18
N LYS A 305 -11.80 -4.95 -2.95
CA LYS A 305 -10.58 -4.49 -2.29
C LYS A 305 -9.46 -5.53 -2.25
N GLU A 306 -9.71 -6.73 -2.75
CA GLU A 306 -8.73 -7.81 -2.81
C GLU A 306 -7.62 -7.51 -3.84
N PRO A 307 -6.36 -7.26 -3.43
CA PRO A 307 -5.31 -6.80 -4.33
C PRO A 307 -5.04 -7.74 -5.50
N LEU A 308 -5.06 -9.06 -5.27
CA LEU A 308 -4.80 -10.02 -6.35
C LEU A 308 -5.90 -9.97 -7.40
N LEU A 309 -7.17 -9.94 -6.98
CA LEU A 309 -8.30 -9.82 -7.89
C LEU A 309 -8.24 -8.51 -8.69
N ARG A 310 -7.92 -7.40 -8.03
CA ARG A 310 -7.75 -6.11 -8.70
C ARG A 310 -6.64 -6.13 -9.74
N LYS A 311 -5.53 -6.83 -9.46
CA LYS A 311 -4.45 -7.02 -10.42
C LYS A 311 -4.91 -7.79 -11.65
N CYS A 312 -5.56 -8.95 -11.48
CA CYS A 312 -6.08 -9.75 -12.59
C CYS A 312 -7.10 -8.96 -13.44
N VAL A 313 -8.06 -8.29 -12.80
CA VAL A 313 -9.07 -7.47 -13.50
C VAL A 313 -8.40 -6.33 -14.26
N ARG A 314 -7.38 -5.68 -13.68
CA ARG A 314 -6.62 -4.61 -14.32
C ARG A 314 -5.90 -5.12 -15.58
N GLU A 315 -5.25 -6.27 -15.51
CA GLU A 315 -4.56 -6.88 -16.66
C GLU A 315 -5.54 -7.20 -17.80
N ILE A 316 -6.65 -7.85 -17.48
CA ILE A 316 -7.72 -8.15 -18.44
C ILE A 316 -8.29 -6.86 -19.05
N TYR A 317 -8.50 -5.84 -18.23
CA TYR A 317 -9.04 -4.56 -18.68
C TYR A 317 -8.09 -3.86 -19.65
N TYR A 318 -6.79 -3.77 -19.34
CA TYR A 318 -5.81 -3.14 -20.24
C TYR A 318 -5.59 -3.92 -21.54
N GLU A 319 -5.75 -5.24 -21.51
CA GLU A 319 -5.65 -6.08 -22.71
C GLU A 319 -6.88 -5.97 -23.61
N ARG A 320 -8.10 -5.91 -23.02
CA ARG A 320 -9.35 -6.16 -23.76
C ARG A 320 -10.31 -4.98 -23.83
N ALA A 321 -10.07 -3.89 -23.09
CA ALA A 321 -10.98 -2.75 -23.09
C ALA A 321 -11.06 -2.10 -24.49
N LYS A 322 -12.29 -1.82 -24.93
CA LYS A 322 -12.56 -1.08 -26.18
C LYS A 322 -13.03 0.32 -25.84
N VAL A 323 -12.48 1.32 -26.51
CA VAL A 323 -12.95 2.71 -26.40
C VAL A 323 -14.18 2.85 -27.30
N SER A 324 -15.30 3.23 -26.69
CA SER A 324 -16.53 3.54 -27.41
C SER A 324 -16.87 5.01 -27.16
N VAL A 325 -17.11 5.75 -28.24
CA VAL A 325 -17.46 7.16 -28.19
C VAL A 325 -18.89 7.29 -28.71
N ARG A 326 -19.73 8.02 -27.98
CA ARG A 326 -21.07 8.39 -28.41
C ARG A 326 -21.28 9.88 -28.21
N PRO A 327 -21.69 10.63 -29.24
CA PRO A 327 -21.94 12.05 -29.11
C PRO A 327 -23.10 12.30 -28.12
N THR A 328 -22.96 13.34 -27.31
CA THR A 328 -24.07 13.83 -26.49
C THR A 328 -25.11 14.52 -27.36
N LYS A 329 -26.29 14.86 -26.80
CA LYS A 329 -27.32 15.62 -27.53
C LYS A 329 -26.79 16.93 -28.15
N LYS A 330 -25.82 17.57 -27.50
CA LYS A 330 -25.15 18.77 -28.00
C LYS A 330 -24.14 18.42 -29.10
N GLY A 331 -23.31 17.40 -28.88
CA GLY A 331 -22.35 16.91 -29.86
C GLY A 331 -22.99 16.48 -31.18
N MET A 332 -24.20 15.91 -31.15
CA MET A 332 -24.94 15.57 -32.37
C MET A 332 -25.25 16.77 -33.26
N LYS A 333 -25.46 17.95 -32.67
CA LYS A 333 -25.78 19.19 -33.40
C LYS A 333 -24.54 19.95 -33.84
N GLU A 334 -23.51 19.98 -33.00
CA GLU A 334 -22.31 20.82 -33.21
C GLU A 334 -21.21 20.13 -34.04
N ILE A 335 -21.12 18.80 -33.98
CA ILE A 335 -20.14 18.05 -34.76
C ILE A 335 -20.73 17.91 -36.17
N ASP A 336 -20.42 18.85 -37.05
CA ASP A 336 -20.73 18.79 -38.48
C ASP A 336 -19.65 17.99 -39.25
N GLU A 337 -19.83 17.85 -40.56
CA GLU A 337 -18.92 17.10 -41.45
C GLU A 337 -17.49 17.66 -41.49
N ASN A 338 -17.31 18.92 -41.10
CA ASN A 338 -16.01 19.60 -41.09
C ASN A 338 -15.34 19.56 -39.71
N HIS A 339 -16.03 19.10 -38.67
CA HIS A 339 -15.50 19.07 -37.32
C HIS A 339 -14.41 17.99 -37.18
N PRO A 340 -13.27 18.26 -36.49
CA PRO A 340 -12.17 17.28 -36.35
C PRO A 340 -12.58 15.94 -35.74
N CYS A 341 -13.65 15.93 -34.94
CA CYS A 341 -14.22 14.73 -34.33
C CYS A 341 -15.34 14.06 -35.14
N TYR A 342 -15.61 14.50 -36.38
CA TYR A 342 -16.67 13.93 -37.21
C TYR A 342 -16.50 12.42 -37.43
N SER A 343 -15.27 11.95 -37.60
CA SER A 343 -14.94 10.52 -37.71
C SER A 343 -15.31 9.68 -36.48
N MET A 344 -15.54 10.32 -35.33
CA MET A 344 -15.99 9.67 -34.08
C MET A 344 -17.49 9.86 -33.82
N LYS A 345 -18.19 10.60 -34.69
CA LYS A 345 -19.64 10.75 -34.67
C LYS A 345 -20.25 9.52 -35.34
N ALA A 346 -20.33 8.42 -34.60
CA ALA A 346 -21.09 7.25 -35.02
C ALA A 346 -22.60 7.56 -34.90
N ASP A 347 -23.39 7.04 -35.85
CA ASP A 347 -24.86 7.07 -35.82
C ASP A 347 -25.44 6.34 -34.60
#